data_AF-A0A1H1G3E7-F1
#
_entry.id   AF-A0A1H1G3E7-F1
#
_cell.length_a   1.000
_cell.length_b   1.000
_cell.length_c   1.000
_cell.angle_alpha   90.00
_cell.angle_beta   90.00
_cell.angle_gamma   90.00
#
_symmetry.space_group_name_H-M   'P 1'
#
loop_
_entity.id
_entity.type
_entity.pdbx_description
1 polymer ?
#
loop_
_entity_poly.entity_id
_entity_poly.type
_entity_poly.pdbx_seq_one_letter_code
_entity_poly.pdbx_strand_id
1 'polypeptide(L)'
;MRDPGVVRVREAVADDWPAIWKFLRHVVSAGETFCWPRDIAEPAARASWMRQSPGRTFVAVDERGTVLGTAETHPNNAGPGAHVANAGFMVDPEHAGKGVGRALGEHVLEQARSDGYRAMQFNAVVETNTGAVELWLSLGFEILTTVPEAFEHPEKGLVGLHIMHRGL
;
A
#
# COMPACT_ATOMS: atom_id res chain seq x y z
N MET A 1 13.06 -26.68 3.59
CA MET A 1 12.15 -25.56 3.28
C MET A 1 12.53 -24.44 4.23
N ARG A 2 13.22 -23.41 3.75
CA ARG A 2 13.69 -22.32 4.63
C ARG A 2 12.50 -21.43 4.96
N ASP A 3 12.28 -21.22 6.24
CA ASP A 3 11.44 -20.16 6.79
C ASP A 3 11.76 -18.87 6.01
N PRO A 4 10.79 -18.18 5.39
CA PRO A 4 11.06 -16.89 4.79
C PRO A 4 11.57 -16.00 5.92
N GLY A 5 12.88 -15.71 5.90
CA GLY A 5 13.59 -15.05 6.99
C GLY A 5 12.80 -13.88 7.56
N VAL A 6 12.86 -13.74 8.88
CA VAL A 6 11.99 -12.86 9.67
C VAL A 6 11.80 -11.51 8.97
N VAL A 7 10.55 -11.21 8.60
CA VAL A 7 10.20 -9.93 8.01
C VAL A 7 10.15 -8.89 9.12
N ARG A 8 11.07 -7.93 9.08
CA ARG A 8 11.03 -6.75 9.95
C ARG A 8 10.43 -5.58 9.17
N VAL A 9 9.41 -4.94 9.73
CA VAL A 9 8.91 -3.65 9.22
C VAL A 9 9.60 -2.51 9.98
N ARG A 10 10.04 -1.49 9.24
CA ARG A 10 10.65 -0.27 9.80
C ARG A 10 10.29 0.94 8.94
N GLU A 11 10.42 2.13 9.51
CA GLU A 11 10.35 3.37 8.73
C GLU A 11 11.43 3.38 7.64
N ALA A 12 11.04 3.84 6.46
CA ALA A 12 11.89 3.93 5.29
C ALA A 12 12.82 5.13 5.41
N VAL A 13 14.07 4.96 4.98
CA VAL A 13 15.03 6.05 4.83
C VAL A 13 15.20 6.41 3.36
N ALA A 14 15.84 7.54 3.08
CA ALA A 14 16.05 8.00 1.70
C ALA A 14 16.78 6.96 0.83
N ASP A 15 17.70 6.19 1.42
CA ASP A 15 18.51 5.16 0.76
C ASP A 15 17.73 3.89 0.42
N ASP A 16 16.52 3.70 0.95
CA ASP A 16 15.65 2.58 0.55
C ASP A 16 14.99 2.83 -0.82
N TRP A 17 14.92 4.09 -1.28
CA TRP A 17 14.20 4.47 -2.50
C TRP A 17 14.64 3.70 -3.75
N PRO A 18 15.95 3.50 -4.05
CA PRO A 18 16.35 2.74 -5.23
C PRO A 18 15.80 1.30 -5.22
N ALA A 19 15.72 0.66 -4.05
CA ALA A 19 15.16 -0.68 -3.90
C ALA A 19 13.63 -0.66 -4.05
N ILE A 20 12.96 0.31 -3.44
CA ILE A 20 11.51 0.53 -3.59
C ILE A 20 11.13 0.76 -5.06
N TRP A 21 11.84 1.67 -5.73
CA TRP A 21 11.55 2.09 -7.10
C TRP A 21 11.63 0.93 -8.08
N LYS A 22 12.57 -0.02 -7.88
CA LYS A 22 12.74 -1.20 -8.74
C LYS A 22 11.43 -1.96 -8.93
N PHE A 23 10.74 -2.30 -7.85
CA PHE A 23 9.48 -3.04 -7.94
C PHE A 23 8.26 -2.11 -8.08
N LEU A 24 8.29 -0.90 -7.49
CA LEU A 24 7.20 0.07 -7.65
C LEU A 24 6.96 0.41 -9.11
N ARG A 25 8.03 0.67 -9.88
CA ARG A 25 7.92 0.96 -11.32
C ARG A 25 7.26 -0.18 -12.07
N HIS A 26 7.60 -1.43 -11.73
CA HIS A 26 7.01 -2.60 -12.36
C HIS A 26 5.51 -2.69 -12.06
N VAL A 27 5.11 -2.59 -10.79
CA VAL A 27 3.71 -2.60 -10.33
C VAL A 27 2.88 -1.51 -11.02
N VAL A 28 3.41 -0.28 -11.08
CA VAL A 28 2.71 0.85 -11.72
C VAL A 28 2.62 0.68 -13.23
N SER A 29 3.69 0.22 -13.89
CA SER A 29 3.69 0.01 -15.35
C SER A 29 2.73 -1.09 -15.79
N ALA A 30 2.53 -2.11 -14.94
CA ALA A 30 1.53 -3.15 -15.14
C ALA A 30 0.13 -2.53 -15.19
N GLY A 31 -0.18 -1.55 -14.33
CA GLY A 31 -1.44 -0.82 -14.38
C GLY A 31 -2.64 -1.62 -13.89
N GLU A 32 -2.41 -2.57 -12.97
CA GLU A 32 -3.44 -3.51 -12.50
C GLU A 32 -4.00 -3.15 -11.11
N THR A 33 -3.29 -2.30 -10.36
CA THR A 33 -3.52 -2.15 -8.90
C THR A 33 -3.53 -0.71 -8.38
N PHE A 34 -2.96 0.25 -9.10
CA PHE A 34 -2.87 1.66 -8.69
C PHE A 34 -3.38 2.60 -9.78
N CYS A 35 -4.11 3.65 -9.37
CA CYS A 35 -4.57 4.73 -10.25
C CYS A 35 -3.46 5.75 -10.55
N TRP A 36 -2.27 5.28 -10.92
CA TRP A 36 -1.13 6.12 -11.28
C TRP A 36 -0.90 6.05 -12.80
N PRO A 37 -0.36 7.10 -13.43
CA PRO A 37 0.11 7.00 -14.81
C PRO A 37 1.12 5.85 -14.95
N ARG A 38 0.89 4.95 -15.91
CA ARG A 38 1.74 3.76 -16.13
C ARG A 38 3.18 4.13 -16.51
N ASP A 39 3.38 5.35 -16.99
CA ASP A 39 4.65 5.97 -17.38
C ASP A 39 5.13 7.03 -16.38
N ILE A 40 4.65 7.01 -15.13
CA ILE A 40 5.05 7.97 -14.09
C ILE A 40 6.58 8.11 -14.00
N ALA A 41 7.04 9.36 -14.00
CA ALA A 41 8.46 9.66 -13.84
C ALA A 41 8.92 9.38 -12.39
N GLU A 42 10.13 8.84 -12.24
CA GLU A 42 10.71 8.49 -10.94
C GLU A 42 10.63 9.63 -9.89
N PRO A 43 10.97 10.90 -10.21
CA PRO A 43 10.87 11.97 -9.22
C PRO A 43 9.43 12.21 -8.72
N ALA A 44 8.43 12.06 -9.60
CA ALA A 44 7.03 12.23 -9.24
C ALA A 44 6.53 11.06 -8.39
N ALA A 45 6.93 9.83 -8.72
CA ALA A 45 6.64 8.65 -7.92
C ALA A 45 7.28 8.77 -6.53
N ARG A 46 8.55 9.21 -6.45
CA ARG A 46 9.26 9.43 -5.19
C ARG A 46 8.57 10.45 -4.31
N ALA A 47 8.19 11.61 -4.87
CA ALA A 47 7.48 12.65 -4.14
C ALA A 47 6.11 12.19 -3.63
N SER A 48 5.45 11.30 -4.38
CA SER A 48 4.15 10.75 -4.01
C SER A 48 4.24 9.65 -2.94
N TRP A 49 5.28 8.82 -2.99
CA TRP A 49 5.41 7.65 -2.11
C TRP A 49 6.20 7.91 -0.83
N MET A 50 7.32 8.64 -0.91
CA MET A 50 8.19 8.91 0.23
C MET A 50 7.62 10.05 1.08
N ARG A 51 6.59 9.73 1.88
CA ARG A 51 5.87 10.68 2.74
C ARG A 51 6.76 11.26 3.84
N GLN A 52 6.44 12.51 4.18
CA GLN A 52 6.94 13.22 5.36
C GLN A 52 5.78 13.46 6.34
N SER A 53 6.11 13.83 7.58
CA SER A 53 5.13 14.15 8.63
C SER A 53 4.02 15.10 8.11
N PRO A 54 2.74 14.82 8.40
CA PRO A 54 2.22 13.78 9.29
C PRO A 54 2.10 12.38 8.66
N GLY A 55 2.53 12.20 7.42
CA GLY A 55 2.62 10.89 6.79
C GLY A 55 3.94 10.17 7.09
N ARG A 56 3.98 8.88 6.79
CA ARG A 56 5.15 8.01 6.97
C ARG A 56 5.28 7.05 5.81
N THR A 57 6.50 6.55 5.61
CA THR A 57 6.79 5.47 4.67
C THR A 57 7.50 4.36 5.41
N PHE A 58 7.17 3.10 5.13
CA PHE A 58 7.74 1.91 5.73
C PHE A 58 8.30 0.99 4.67
N VAL A 59 9.27 0.17 5.07
CA VAL A 59 9.75 -0.96 4.31
C VAL A 59 9.69 -2.24 5.14
N ALA A 60 9.30 -3.33 4.50
CA ALA A 60 9.50 -4.68 5.01
C ALA A 60 10.84 -5.19 4.47
N VAL A 61 11.71 -5.64 5.37
CA VAL A 61 13.04 -6.16 5.02
C VAL A 61 13.25 -7.58 5.53
N ASP A 62 14.04 -8.37 4.79
CA ASP A 62 14.54 -9.66 5.26
C ASP A 62 15.72 -9.51 6.23
N GLU A 63 16.24 -10.64 6.73
CA GLU A 63 17.42 -10.70 7.62
C GLU A 63 18.69 -10.10 7.02
N ARG A 64 18.78 -9.99 5.69
CA ARG A 64 19.92 -9.41 4.96
C ARG A 64 19.73 -7.93 4.67
N GLY A 65 18.59 -7.35 5.06
CA GLY A 65 18.22 -5.96 4.78
C GLY A 65 17.63 -5.74 3.39
N THR A 66 17.31 -6.81 2.64
CA THR A 66 16.67 -6.70 1.33
C THR A 66 15.25 -6.18 1.49
N VAL A 67 14.90 -5.12 0.77
CA VAL A 67 13.52 -4.58 0.77
C VAL A 67 12.61 -5.51 -0.01
N LEU A 68 11.60 -6.05 0.66
CA LEU A 68 10.61 -6.99 0.12
C LEU A 68 9.28 -6.32 -0.25
N GLY A 69 9.05 -5.12 0.30
CA GLY A 69 7.83 -4.36 0.09
C GLY A 69 7.89 -3.03 0.84
N THR A 70 6.94 -2.17 0.55
CA THR A 70 6.80 -0.85 1.14
C THR A 70 5.34 -0.52 1.39
N ALA A 71 5.11 0.35 2.37
CA ALA A 71 3.82 0.95 2.60
C ALA A 71 4.00 2.44 2.92
N GLU A 72 2.97 3.24 2.70
CA GLU A 72 2.92 4.62 3.15
C GLU A 72 1.62 4.87 3.90
N THR A 73 1.60 5.87 4.78
CA THR A 73 0.38 6.32 5.46
C THR A 73 0.35 7.83 5.47
N HIS A 74 -0.84 8.43 5.37
CA HIS A 74 -1.05 9.87 5.40
C HIS A 74 -2.49 10.19 5.82
N PRO A 75 -2.82 11.44 6.20
CA PRO A 75 -4.21 11.85 6.38
C PRO A 75 -4.97 11.69 5.06
N ASN A 76 -6.09 10.96 5.07
CA ASN A 76 -6.91 10.76 3.87
C ASN A 76 -7.51 12.08 3.36
N ASN A 77 -7.76 13.01 4.28
CA ASN A 77 -8.25 14.36 4.00
C ASN A 77 -7.54 15.37 4.90
N ALA A 78 -7.59 16.65 4.52
CA ALA A 78 -7.06 17.74 5.34
C ALA A 78 -8.04 18.17 6.46
N GLY A 79 -7.56 19.03 7.36
CA GLY A 79 -8.37 19.74 8.35
C GLY A 79 -9.29 18.81 9.17
N PRO A 80 -10.62 19.01 9.18
CA PRO A 80 -11.53 18.23 10.02
C PRO A 80 -11.57 16.73 9.66
N GLY A 81 -11.13 16.36 8.45
CA GLY A 81 -11.04 14.96 8.01
C GLY A 81 -9.71 14.27 8.32
N ALA A 82 -8.73 14.99 8.88
CA ALA A 82 -7.37 14.48 9.07
C ALA A 82 -7.24 13.35 10.11
N HIS A 83 -8.30 13.06 10.85
CA HIS A 83 -8.35 11.95 11.81
C HIS A 83 -8.55 10.57 11.15
N VAL A 84 -8.80 10.52 9.83
CA VAL A 84 -8.88 9.28 9.05
C VAL A 84 -7.60 9.14 8.23
N ALA A 85 -6.87 8.05 8.42
CA ALA A 85 -5.69 7.71 7.62
C ALA A 85 -6.07 7.13 6.25
N ASN A 86 -5.17 7.25 5.28
CA ASN A 86 -5.10 6.44 4.08
C ASN A 86 -3.71 5.81 4.01
N ALA A 87 -3.59 4.68 3.33
CA ALA A 87 -2.32 4.01 3.10
C ALA A 87 -2.30 3.30 1.74
N GLY A 88 -1.13 3.32 1.10
CA GLY A 88 -0.77 2.52 -0.05
C GLY A 88 0.23 1.42 0.31
N PHE A 89 0.14 0.27 -0.38
CA PHE A 89 1.01 -0.89 -0.14
C PHE A 89 1.50 -1.47 -1.44
N MET A 90 2.78 -1.83 -1.50
CA MET A 90 3.38 -2.55 -2.62
C MET A 90 4.32 -3.63 -2.10
N VAL A 91 4.16 -4.83 -2.62
CA VAL A 91 5.06 -5.96 -2.36
C VAL A 91 5.83 -6.24 -3.64
N ASP A 92 7.13 -6.51 -3.52
CA ASP A 92 7.94 -6.96 -4.65
C ASP A 92 7.34 -8.28 -5.19
N PRO A 93 6.96 -8.36 -6.48
CA PRO A 93 6.40 -9.58 -7.07
C PRO A 93 7.27 -10.83 -6.87
N GLU A 94 8.60 -10.70 -6.80
CA GLU A 94 9.52 -11.82 -6.52
C GLU A 94 9.37 -12.38 -5.08
N HIS A 95 8.69 -11.63 -4.22
CA HIS A 95 8.50 -11.89 -2.80
C HIS A 95 7.02 -11.99 -2.39
N ALA A 96 6.10 -12.00 -3.37
CA ALA A 96 4.68 -12.22 -3.14
C ALA A 96 4.38 -13.59 -2.50
N GLY A 97 3.25 -13.69 -1.79
CA GLY A 97 2.82 -14.94 -1.14
C GLY A 97 3.60 -15.35 0.11
N LYS A 98 4.56 -14.54 0.57
CA LYS A 98 5.41 -14.81 1.75
C LYS A 98 4.99 -14.05 3.01
N GLY A 99 3.75 -13.54 3.06
CA GLY A 99 3.22 -12.80 4.22
C GLY A 99 3.68 -11.34 4.35
N VAL A 100 4.50 -10.82 3.41
CA VAL A 100 5.02 -9.44 3.43
C VAL A 100 3.90 -8.39 3.50
N GLY A 101 2.86 -8.54 2.68
CA GLY A 101 1.72 -7.60 2.67
C GLY A 101 0.98 -7.57 4.00
N ARG A 102 0.82 -8.72 4.66
CA ARG A 102 0.22 -8.82 6.00
C ARG A 102 1.08 -8.12 7.04
N ALA A 103 2.38 -8.39 7.06
CA ALA A 103 3.30 -7.75 8.00
C ALA A 103 3.29 -6.22 7.87
N LEU A 104 3.29 -5.70 6.64
CA LEU A 104 3.13 -4.27 6.37
C LEU A 104 1.77 -3.73 6.85
N GLY A 105 0.68 -4.42 6.53
CA GLY A 105 -0.68 -4.03 6.91
C GLY A 105 -0.86 -3.94 8.42
N GLU A 106 -0.43 -4.97 9.16
CA GLU A 106 -0.51 -5.01 10.62
C GLU A 106 0.31 -3.88 11.26
N HIS A 107 1.55 -3.67 10.81
CA HIS A 107 2.41 -2.60 11.30
C HIS A 107 1.82 -1.20 11.05
N VAL A 108 1.31 -0.96 9.84
CA VAL A 108 0.73 0.34 9.46
C VAL A 108 -0.53 0.64 10.26
N LEU A 109 -1.37 -0.36 10.53
CA LEU A 109 -2.57 -0.18 11.36
C LEU A 109 -2.22 0.12 12.82
N GLU A 110 -1.22 -0.56 13.38
CA GLU A 110 -0.73 -0.29 14.74
C GLU A 110 -0.10 1.11 14.85
N GLN A 111 0.73 1.47 13.87
CA GLN A 111 1.37 2.78 13.85
C GLN A 111 0.35 3.90 13.64
N ALA A 112 -0.64 3.72 12.76
CA ALA A 112 -1.70 4.72 12.56
C ALA A 112 -2.52 4.96 13.84
N ARG A 113 -2.83 3.90 14.60
CA ARG A 113 -3.47 4.07 15.92
C ARG A 113 -2.57 4.85 16.89
N SER A 114 -1.27 4.56 16.89
CA SER A 114 -0.28 5.24 17.74
C SER A 114 -0.09 6.71 17.37
N ASP A 115 -0.21 7.04 16.09
CA ASP A 115 -0.18 8.41 15.57
C ASP A 115 -1.50 9.19 15.81
N GLY A 116 -2.52 8.54 16.39
CA GLY A 116 -3.78 9.18 16.80
C GLY A 116 -4.89 9.20 15.75
N TYR A 117 -4.73 8.46 14.64
CA TYR A 117 -5.82 8.26 13.68
C TYR A 117 -6.93 7.40 14.30
N ARG A 118 -8.19 7.70 13.95
CA ARG A 118 -9.38 7.00 14.47
C ARG A 118 -9.93 5.93 13.52
N ALA A 119 -9.56 6.03 12.25
CA ALA A 119 -9.97 5.11 11.21
C ALA A 119 -8.95 5.12 10.07
N MET A 120 -9.04 4.12 9.19
CA MET A 120 -8.32 4.07 7.93
C MET A 120 -9.30 3.83 6.79
N GLN A 121 -9.10 4.54 5.68
CA GLN A 121 -9.91 4.42 4.48
C GLN A 121 -9.01 4.25 3.26
N PHE A 122 -9.31 3.24 2.44
CA PHE A 122 -8.74 3.08 1.10
C PHE A 122 -9.77 3.56 0.09
N ASN A 123 -9.41 4.58 -0.68
CA ASN A 123 -10.34 5.22 -1.62
C ASN A 123 -10.51 4.45 -2.94
N ALA A 124 -9.52 3.61 -3.29
CA ALA A 124 -9.47 2.94 -4.58
C ALA A 124 -8.71 1.62 -4.46
N VAL A 125 -9.44 0.54 -4.18
CA VAL A 125 -8.92 -0.83 -4.28
C VAL A 125 -9.54 -1.49 -5.50
N VAL A 126 -8.73 -1.80 -6.52
CA VAL A 126 -9.21 -2.44 -7.76
C VAL A 126 -9.88 -3.77 -7.43
N GLU A 127 -11.14 -3.96 -7.82
CA GLU A 127 -11.93 -5.14 -7.41
C GLU A 127 -11.30 -6.46 -7.88
N THR A 128 -10.55 -6.41 -8.99
CA THR A 128 -9.87 -7.57 -9.55
C THR A 128 -8.54 -7.89 -8.90
N ASN A 129 -8.07 -7.06 -7.96
CA ASN A 129 -6.90 -7.34 -7.11
C ASN A 129 -7.34 -8.17 -5.89
N THR A 130 -7.85 -9.37 -6.15
CA THR A 130 -8.51 -10.21 -5.14
C THR A 130 -7.60 -10.55 -3.97
N GLY A 131 -6.30 -10.73 -4.21
CA GLY A 131 -5.33 -10.97 -3.14
C GLY A 131 -5.21 -9.81 -2.14
N ALA A 132 -5.25 -8.56 -2.61
CA ALA A 132 -5.27 -7.40 -1.73
C ALA A 132 -6.63 -7.24 -1.04
N VAL A 133 -7.74 -7.45 -1.77
CA VAL A 133 -9.09 -7.39 -1.21
C VAL A 133 -9.25 -8.39 -0.06
N GLU A 134 -8.87 -9.65 -0.25
CA GLU A 134 -8.91 -10.70 0.78
C GLU A 134 -8.01 -10.35 1.98
N LEU A 135 -6.81 -9.81 1.73
CA LEU A 135 -5.93 -9.35 2.79
C LEU A 135 -6.60 -8.26 3.63
N TRP A 136 -7.16 -7.21 3.01
CA TRP A 136 -7.78 -6.10 3.74
C TRP A 136 -9.01 -6.54 4.52
N LEU A 137 -9.86 -7.38 3.94
CA LEU A 137 -10.99 -8.00 4.65
C LEU A 137 -10.50 -8.78 5.89
N SER A 138 -9.44 -9.57 5.76
CA SER A 138 -8.87 -10.34 6.88
C SER A 138 -8.24 -9.47 7.98
N LEU A 139 -7.87 -8.23 7.66
CA LEU A 139 -7.35 -7.25 8.61
C LEU A 139 -8.47 -6.41 9.24
N GLY A 140 -9.74 -6.67 8.90
CA GLY A 140 -10.91 -6.01 9.47
C GLY A 140 -11.34 -4.75 8.72
N PHE A 141 -10.94 -4.59 7.46
CA PHE A 141 -11.60 -3.63 6.57
C PHE A 141 -12.92 -4.17 6.07
N GLU A 142 -13.85 -3.27 5.79
CA GLU A 142 -15.11 -3.53 5.13
C GLU A 142 -15.13 -2.82 3.78
N ILE A 143 -15.73 -3.44 2.76
CA ILE A 143 -16.05 -2.75 1.50
C ILE A 143 -17.31 -1.92 1.75
N LEU A 144 -17.19 -0.59 1.71
CA LEU A 144 -18.32 0.32 1.87
C LEU A 144 -19.18 0.37 0.60
N THR A 145 -18.52 0.43 -0.56
CA THR A 145 -19.16 0.45 -1.88
C THR A 145 -18.13 0.14 -2.96
N THR A 146 -18.60 -0.13 -4.17
CA THR A 146 -17.80 -0.25 -5.38
C THR A 146 -18.27 0.79 -6.38
N VAL A 147 -17.37 1.65 -6.85
CA VAL A 147 -17.66 2.52 -7.99
C VAL A 147 -17.47 1.68 -9.26
N PRO A 148 -18.53 1.41 -10.04
CA PRO A 148 -18.43 0.57 -11.22
C PRO A 148 -17.60 1.27 -12.32
N GLU A 149 -16.89 0.48 -13.13
CA GLU A 149 -16.14 0.96 -14.31
C GLU A 149 -15.16 2.11 -14.02
N ALA A 150 -14.68 2.22 -12.77
CA ALA A 150 -13.84 3.32 -12.31
C ALA A 150 -12.34 3.09 -12.51
N PHE A 151 -11.94 1.97 -13.09
CA PHE A 151 -10.56 1.60 -13.36
C PHE A 151 -10.43 0.90 -14.71
N GLU A 152 -9.54 1.38 -15.59
CA GLU A 152 -9.26 0.75 -16.89
C GLU A 152 -8.12 -0.27 -16.74
N HIS A 153 -8.49 -1.53 -16.46
CA HIS A 153 -7.53 -2.62 -16.32
C HIS A 153 -7.00 -3.05 -17.70
N PRO A 154 -5.68 -3.20 -17.90
CA PRO A 154 -5.07 -3.49 -19.21
C PRO A 154 -5.60 -4.78 -19.87
N GLU A 155 -5.90 -5.80 -19.07
CA GLU A 155 -6.42 -7.09 -19.56
C GLU A 155 -7.93 -7.31 -19.36
N LYS A 156 -8.55 -6.64 -18.38
CA LYS A 156 -9.93 -6.93 -17.92
C LYS A 156 -10.94 -5.86 -18.33
N GLY A 157 -10.49 -4.81 -19.01
CA GLY A 157 -11.33 -3.68 -19.40
C GLY A 157 -11.70 -2.80 -18.21
N LEU A 158 -12.88 -2.17 -18.29
CA LEU A 158 -13.39 -1.33 -17.21
C LEU A 158 -13.85 -2.20 -16.03
N VAL A 159 -13.21 -2.00 -14.88
CA VAL A 159 -13.51 -2.70 -13.62
C VAL A 159 -13.76 -1.68 -12.50
N GLY A 160 -14.32 -2.14 -11.41
CA GLY A 160 -14.70 -1.32 -10.26
C GLY A 160 -13.54 -1.00 -9.31
N LEU A 161 -13.76 0.07 -8.54
CA LEU A 161 -12.93 0.45 -7.40
C LEU A 161 -13.73 0.33 -6.11
N HIS A 162 -13.30 -0.56 -5.22
CA HIS A 162 -13.82 -0.61 -3.86
C HIS A 162 -13.32 0.59 -3.06
N ILE A 163 -14.23 1.20 -2.30
CA ILE A 163 -13.90 2.05 -1.16
C ILE A 163 -13.96 1.16 0.08
N MET A 164 -12.85 1.06 0.81
CA MET A 164 -12.75 0.22 2.00
C MET A 164 -12.49 1.05 3.25
N HIS A 165 -13.02 0.63 4.40
CA HIS A 165 -12.90 1.36 5.66
C HIS A 165 -12.69 0.42 6.85
N ARG A 166 -11.94 0.89 7.85
CA ARG A 166 -11.71 0.21 9.13
C ARG A 166 -11.59 1.23 10.27
N GLY A 167 -12.28 1.02 11.38
CA GLY A 167 -12.01 1.74 12.64
C GLY A 167 -10.70 1.28 13.29
N LEU A 168 -9.94 2.21 13.88
CA LEU A 168 -8.64 1.91 14.54
C LEU A 168 -8.77 1.80 16.05
#